data_AF-A0A316ZJ22-F1
#
_entry.id   AF-A0A316ZJ22-F1
#
_cell.length_a   1.000
_cell.length_b   1.000
_cell.length_c   1.000
_cell.angle_alpha   90.00
_cell.angle_beta   90.00
_cell.angle_gamma   90.00
#
_symmetry.space_group_name_H-M   'P 1'
#
loop_
_entity.id
_entity.type
_entity.pdbx_description
1 polymer ?
#
loop_
_entity_poly.entity_id
_entity_poly.type
_entity_poly.pdbx_seq_one_letter_code
_entity_poly.pdbx_strand_id
1 'polypeptide(L)'
;MSKPSIECQYFEHVPEHSVAACRECRYAVWPDQIEGHLQKQHKVSYKEAEAVGQQVRSWAGLVQYPSELEVPTGAPKPVRQLPVYTDGMLCQFDSSCCYYVARSKEAIRKHWRKDHQGWSAGKKRGRPSRTRQKSVQAHMDKGYRLVHCQRLFSSRHGSQYFEVQAPSQDGEGPEIVPVDGAAAWARVGEQMAKAWADIEKRAQTTIQEGERDEVNPWLERTQWLPYLVGMERPDLLACIEEPVAEPDARQEQQAEPVEAAIWAAMDGLARFSQASIIDRIGVFIRLEAIRTEMHQTRFQPLQPYMDKNAIVKHTRPWQQMLMFFARTQKEHGWKSPKYRLRNNQFNPVTLLDPLTYLGRA
;
A
#
# COMPACT_ATOMS: atom_id res chain seq x y z
N MET A 1 30.87 21.02 23.79
CA MET A 1 29.47 20.77 23.40
C MET A 1 29.24 19.28 23.45
N SER A 2 28.41 18.82 24.39
CA SER A 2 28.10 17.39 24.57
C SER A 2 27.41 16.86 23.32
N LYS A 3 27.83 15.71 22.80
CA LYS A 3 27.14 15.05 21.69
C LYS A 3 25.67 14.87 22.08
N PRO A 4 24.70 15.21 21.21
CA PRO A 4 23.30 14.92 21.50
C PRO A 4 23.18 13.42 21.74
N SER A 5 22.52 13.06 22.83
CA SER A 5 22.29 11.67 23.21
C SER A 5 21.51 10.96 22.10
N ILE A 6 21.76 9.65 21.95
CA ILE A 6 21.33 8.88 20.78
C ILE A 6 19.81 8.90 20.58
N GLU A 7 19.05 8.97 21.67
CA GLU A 7 17.60 9.06 21.65
C GLU A 7 17.09 10.40 21.10
N CYS A 8 17.80 11.50 21.36
CA CYS A 8 17.44 12.83 20.85
C CYS A 8 17.64 12.96 19.32
N GLN A 9 18.30 11.99 18.69
CA GLN A 9 18.40 11.91 17.23
C GLN A 9 17.07 11.49 16.60
N TYR A 10 16.34 10.60 17.27
CA TYR A 10 15.12 9.99 16.73
C TYR A 10 13.84 10.58 17.35
N PHE A 11 13.87 10.83 18.65
CA PHE A 11 12.70 11.21 19.43
C PHE A 11 12.90 12.56 20.13
N GLU A 12 11.79 13.21 20.40
CA GLU A 12 11.73 14.38 21.24
C GLU A 12 10.66 14.15 22.31
N HIS A 13 11.01 14.49 23.55
CA HIS A 13 10.05 14.45 24.64
C HIS A 13 9.08 15.63 24.49
N VAL A 14 7.78 15.34 24.56
CA VAL A 14 6.69 16.34 24.56
C VAL A 14 6.11 16.35 25.98
N PRO A 15 6.63 17.18 26.89
CA PRO A 15 6.25 17.14 28.31
C PRO A 15 4.78 17.50 28.53
N GLU A 16 4.19 18.33 27.68
CA GLU A 16 2.78 18.77 27.78
C GLU A 16 1.79 17.61 27.65
N HIS A 17 2.21 16.53 27.00
CA HIS A 17 1.40 15.34 26.80
C HIS A 17 2.09 14.07 27.29
N SER A 18 3.27 14.20 27.91
CA SER A 18 4.01 13.07 28.46
C SER A 18 4.29 11.96 27.44
N VAL A 19 4.58 12.33 26.18
CA VAL A 19 4.83 11.37 25.07
C VAL A 19 6.18 11.58 24.39
N ALA A 20 6.68 10.53 23.75
CA ALA A 20 7.83 10.59 22.85
C ALA A 20 7.37 10.76 21.40
N ALA A 21 7.71 11.88 20.77
CA ALA A 21 7.38 12.16 19.37
C ALA A 21 8.58 11.84 18.47
N CYS A 22 8.36 11.04 17.43
CA CYS A 22 9.39 10.80 16.42
C CYS A 22 9.58 12.05 15.56
N ARG A 23 10.84 12.49 15.40
CA ARG A 23 11.21 13.71 14.67
C ARG A 23 10.91 13.62 13.17
N GLU A 24 11.21 12.48 12.56
CA GLU A 24 11.01 12.26 11.12
C GLU A 24 9.58 11.84 10.79
N CYS A 25 8.99 10.94 11.57
CA CYS A 25 7.62 10.48 11.31
C CYS A 25 6.54 11.44 11.81
N ARG A 26 6.88 12.39 12.68
CA ARG A 26 6.00 13.47 13.17
C ARG A 26 4.74 12.96 13.87
N TYR A 27 4.85 11.88 14.64
CA TYR A 27 3.81 11.36 15.54
C TYR A 27 4.42 10.74 16.81
N ALA A 28 3.62 10.68 17.86
CA ALA A 28 3.95 10.04 19.13
C ALA A 28 4.02 8.52 19.01
N VAL A 29 4.98 7.91 19.68
CA VAL A 29 5.22 6.46 19.73
C VAL A 29 5.19 6.01 21.19
N TRP A 30 4.49 4.92 21.45
CA TRP A 30 4.43 4.34 22.80
C TRP A 30 5.78 3.75 23.21
N PRO A 31 6.17 3.82 24.49
CA PRO A 31 7.46 3.32 24.96
C PRO A 31 7.73 1.84 24.67
N ASP A 32 6.69 1.01 24.59
CA ASP A 32 6.74 -0.42 24.23
C ASP A 32 6.90 -0.66 22.71
N GLN A 33 6.70 0.37 21.89
CA GLN A 33 6.69 0.29 20.42
C GLN A 33 7.90 0.96 19.77
N ILE A 34 8.79 1.57 20.56
CA ILE A 34 9.94 2.32 20.06
C ILE A 34 10.86 1.44 19.21
N GLU A 35 11.25 0.27 19.70
CA GLU A 35 12.17 -0.61 19.00
C GLU A 35 11.56 -1.12 17.68
N GLY A 36 10.28 -1.48 17.71
CA GLY A 36 9.55 -1.92 16.52
C GLY A 36 9.35 -0.80 15.51
N HIS A 37 9.13 0.43 15.97
CA HIS A 37 9.03 1.62 15.12
C HIS A 37 10.37 1.92 14.43
N LEU A 38 11.46 1.98 15.18
CA LEU A 38 12.81 2.23 14.66
C LEU A 38 13.24 1.19 13.62
N GLN A 39 13.01 -0.10 13.89
CA GLN A 39 13.36 -1.16 12.94
C GLN A 39 12.52 -1.11 11.65
N LYS A 40 11.22 -0.80 11.75
CA LYS A 40 10.32 -0.84 10.60
C LYS A 40 10.39 0.42 9.75
N GLN A 41 10.36 1.59 10.37
CA GLN A 41 10.27 2.89 9.71
C GLN A 41 11.65 3.46 9.40
N HIS A 42 12.62 3.27 10.28
CA HIS A 42 13.96 3.87 10.18
C HIS A 42 15.06 2.86 9.80
N LYS A 43 14.72 1.58 9.66
CA LYS A 43 15.65 0.47 9.35
C LYS A 43 16.86 0.40 10.28
N VAL A 44 16.70 0.87 11.51
CA VAL A 44 17.74 0.87 12.55
C VAL A 44 17.99 -0.55 13.02
N SER A 45 19.25 -0.88 13.33
CA SER A 45 19.61 -2.22 13.82
C SER A 45 18.95 -2.51 15.18
N TYR A 46 18.70 -3.79 15.48
CA TYR A 46 18.08 -4.17 16.75
C TYR A 46 18.83 -3.62 17.99
N LYS A 47 20.17 -3.74 18.00
CA LYS A 47 21.00 -3.29 19.13
C LYS A 47 20.92 -1.78 19.37
N GLU A 48 20.90 -1.01 18.29
CA GLU A 48 20.79 0.44 18.36
C GLU A 48 19.37 0.87 18.76
N ALA A 49 18.34 0.21 18.21
CA ALA A 49 16.95 0.46 18.56
C ALA A 49 16.67 0.16 20.04
N GLU A 50 17.25 -0.93 20.57
CA GLU A 50 17.17 -1.29 21.99
C GLU A 50 17.85 -0.22 22.87
N ALA A 51 19.04 0.25 22.50
CA ALA A 51 19.75 1.31 23.22
C ALA A 51 18.92 2.61 23.25
N VAL A 52 18.36 3.02 22.11
CA VAL A 52 17.46 4.19 22.03
C VAL A 52 16.21 3.98 22.88
N GLY A 53 15.57 2.82 22.79
CA GLY A 53 14.36 2.48 23.55
C GLY A 53 14.58 2.55 25.07
N GLN A 54 15.71 2.05 25.56
CA GLN A 54 16.07 2.13 26.98
C GLN A 54 16.23 3.59 27.44
N GLN A 55 16.89 4.43 26.64
CA GLN A 55 17.07 5.85 26.98
C GLN A 55 15.74 6.61 26.97
N VAL A 56 14.89 6.39 25.96
CA VAL A 56 13.57 7.05 25.92
C VAL A 56 12.71 6.62 27.11
N ARG A 57 12.70 5.33 27.49
CA ARG A 57 11.97 4.85 28.67
C ARG A 57 12.44 5.47 29.98
N SER A 58 13.68 5.96 30.04
CA SER A 58 14.22 6.66 31.21
C SER A 58 13.74 8.10 31.35
N TRP A 59 13.04 8.65 30.34
CA TRP A 59 12.50 10.00 30.41
C TRP A 59 11.43 10.10 31.50
N ALA A 60 11.63 11.06 32.39
CA ALA A 60 10.70 11.32 33.48
C ALA A 60 9.35 11.81 32.94
N GLY A 61 8.27 11.20 33.43
CA GLY A 61 6.92 11.63 33.13
C GLY A 61 6.33 11.07 31.85
N LEU A 62 6.94 10.08 31.18
CA LEU A 62 6.32 9.42 30.04
C LEU A 62 5.09 8.58 30.44
N VAL A 63 4.00 8.75 29.70
CA VAL A 63 2.81 7.89 29.81
C VAL A 63 3.18 6.48 29.34
N GLN A 64 2.94 5.49 30.20
CA GLN A 64 3.24 4.08 29.88
C GLN A 64 2.01 3.39 29.28
N TYR A 65 0.81 3.78 29.70
CA TYR A 65 -0.43 3.11 29.32
C TYR A 65 -1.43 4.03 28.62
N PRO A 66 -2.15 3.56 27.58
CA PRO A 66 -3.13 4.39 26.89
C PRO A 66 -4.28 4.94 27.74
N SER A 67 -4.58 4.30 28.87
CA SER A 67 -5.61 4.75 29.82
C SER A 67 -5.20 5.99 30.61
N GLU A 68 -3.90 6.27 30.73
CA GLU A 68 -3.33 7.42 31.44
C GLU A 68 -3.18 8.64 30.51
N LEU A 69 -3.45 8.47 29.21
CA LEU A 69 -3.33 9.54 28.24
C LEU A 69 -4.51 10.50 28.35
N GLU A 70 -4.24 11.69 28.87
CA GLU A 70 -5.19 12.80 28.83
C GLU A 70 -5.06 13.56 27.51
N VAL A 71 -6.12 13.51 26.71
CA VAL A 71 -6.20 14.31 25.48
C VAL A 71 -6.59 15.75 25.88
N PRO A 72 -5.84 16.77 25.44
CA PRO A 72 -6.10 18.14 25.85
C PRO A 72 -7.50 18.61 25.47
N THR A 73 -8.15 19.29 26.41
CA THR A 73 -9.35 20.10 26.17
C THR A 73 -8.95 21.59 26.15
N GLY A 74 -9.65 22.42 25.36
CA GLY A 74 -9.47 23.88 25.43
C GLY A 74 -8.36 24.51 24.58
N ALA A 75 -8.03 23.92 23.41
CA ALA A 75 -7.14 24.52 22.41
C ALA A 75 -5.75 24.95 22.96
N PRO A 76 -4.89 24.00 23.37
CA PRO A 76 -3.52 24.30 23.74
C PRO A 76 -2.70 24.89 22.58
N LYS A 77 -1.52 25.42 22.91
CA LYS A 77 -0.52 25.79 21.90
C LYS A 77 -0.14 24.54 21.08
N PRO A 78 0.03 24.65 19.76
CA PRO A 78 0.44 23.53 18.94
C PRO A 78 1.78 22.94 19.40
N VAL A 79 1.85 21.62 19.48
CA VAL A 79 3.08 20.86 19.68
C VAL A 79 3.93 21.02 18.42
N ARG A 80 5.11 21.60 18.55
CA ARG A 80 5.99 21.95 17.42
C ARG A 80 6.39 20.73 16.57
N GLN A 81 6.50 19.57 17.20
CA GLN A 81 6.96 18.32 16.62
C GLN A 81 5.87 17.58 15.84
N LEU A 82 4.62 18.04 15.93
CA LEU A 82 3.47 17.40 15.29
C LEU A 82 2.93 18.27 14.16
N PRO A 83 2.38 17.68 13.09
CA PRO A 83 1.75 18.43 12.01
C PRO A 83 0.49 19.11 12.52
N VAL A 84 0.27 20.37 12.12
CA VAL A 84 -0.99 21.08 12.34
C VAL A 84 -1.86 20.95 11.10
N TYR A 85 -3.10 20.52 11.29
CA TYR A 85 -4.10 20.42 10.24
C TYR A 85 -5.12 21.55 10.38
N THR A 86 -5.53 22.17 9.27
CA THR A 86 -6.46 23.32 9.28
C THR A 86 -7.91 22.95 8.91
N ASP A 87 -8.17 21.68 8.62
CA ASP A 87 -9.46 21.09 8.23
C ASP A 87 -10.13 20.31 9.38
N GLY A 88 -9.73 20.57 10.63
CA GLY A 88 -10.38 19.99 11.79
C GLY A 88 -11.83 20.45 11.90
N MET A 89 -12.75 19.52 12.13
CA MET A 89 -14.16 19.79 12.38
C MET A 89 -14.47 19.38 13.82
N LEU A 90 -14.57 20.37 14.71
CA LEU A 90 -14.94 20.17 16.11
C LEU A 90 -16.46 20.08 16.23
N CYS A 91 -16.96 19.03 16.90
CA CYS A 91 -18.38 18.85 17.17
C CYS A 91 -18.98 20.04 17.97
N GLN A 92 -20.23 20.40 17.70
CA GLN A 92 -20.96 21.48 18.39
C GLN A 92 -22.30 21.02 19.03
N PHE A 93 -22.62 19.72 19.02
CA PHE A 93 -23.92 19.24 19.52
C PHE A 93 -24.05 19.22 21.04
N ASP A 94 -22.92 19.17 21.75
CA ASP A 94 -22.86 19.31 23.21
C ASP A 94 -21.52 19.98 23.56
N SER A 95 -21.42 21.28 23.29
CA SER A 95 -20.15 22.02 23.43
C SER A 95 -19.60 22.03 24.87
N SER A 96 -20.40 21.63 25.86
CA SER A 96 -19.98 21.44 27.26
C SER A 96 -19.28 20.11 27.52
N CYS A 97 -19.58 19.06 26.74
CA CYS A 97 -19.13 17.69 27.05
C CYS A 97 -18.49 16.96 25.85
N CYS A 98 -18.58 17.53 24.65
CA CYS A 98 -18.11 16.91 23.43
C CYS A 98 -17.00 17.73 22.76
N TYR A 99 -15.77 17.26 22.95
CA TYR A 99 -14.55 17.84 22.37
C TYR A 99 -14.06 17.05 21.14
N TYR A 100 -14.93 16.25 20.53
CA TYR A 100 -14.53 15.39 19.41
C TYR A 100 -14.20 16.20 18.16
N VAL A 101 -12.98 16.00 17.63
CA VAL A 101 -12.53 16.56 16.36
C VAL A 101 -12.38 15.47 15.31
N ALA A 102 -12.91 15.71 14.12
CA ALA A 102 -12.72 14.87 12.95
C ALA A 102 -12.20 15.68 11.76
N ARG A 103 -11.43 15.04 10.88
CA ARG A 103 -10.95 15.65 9.62
C ARG A 103 -11.76 15.23 8.39
N SER A 104 -12.78 14.39 8.55
CA SER A 104 -13.69 14.02 7.45
C SER A 104 -15.16 14.12 7.85
N LYS A 105 -16.00 14.52 6.88
CA LYS A 105 -17.45 14.62 7.08
C LYS A 105 -18.06 13.26 7.43
N GLU A 106 -17.48 12.16 6.97
CA GLU A 106 -17.95 10.81 7.32
C GLU A 106 -17.66 10.46 8.78
N ALA A 107 -16.46 10.77 9.27
CA ALA A 107 -16.05 10.51 10.64
C ALA A 107 -16.92 11.29 11.63
N ILE A 108 -17.14 12.59 11.38
CA ILE A 108 -17.98 13.42 12.27
C ILE A 108 -19.44 12.95 12.28
N ARG A 109 -19.97 12.52 11.13
CA ARG A 109 -21.34 11.95 11.03
C ARG A 109 -21.47 10.60 11.72
N LYS A 110 -20.39 9.82 11.77
CA LYS A 110 -20.36 8.55 12.53
C LYS A 110 -20.37 8.85 14.03
N HIS A 111 -19.55 9.80 14.46
CA HIS A 111 -19.53 10.29 15.83
C HIS A 111 -20.91 10.81 16.28
N TRP A 112 -21.54 11.70 15.53
CA TRP A 112 -22.87 12.22 15.87
C TRP A 112 -23.92 11.13 16.05
N ARG A 113 -23.92 10.09 15.20
CA ARG A 113 -24.86 8.97 15.34
C ARG A 113 -24.62 8.11 16.58
N LYS A 114 -23.38 8.02 17.02
CA LYS A 114 -22.96 7.13 18.11
C LYS A 114 -23.11 7.81 19.46
N ASP A 115 -22.61 9.04 19.56
CA ASP A 115 -22.38 9.71 20.83
C ASP A 115 -23.44 10.79 21.11
N HIS A 116 -24.17 11.26 20.09
CA HIS A 116 -25.30 12.17 20.25
C HIS A 116 -26.62 11.47 19.88
N GLN A 117 -27.38 11.04 20.89
CA GLN A 117 -28.65 10.36 20.66
C GLN A 117 -29.62 11.25 19.86
N GLY A 118 -30.12 10.71 18.74
CA GLY A 118 -31.18 11.35 17.94
C GLY A 118 -30.74 12.03 16.64
N TRP A 119 -29.44 12.21 16.38
CA TRP A 119 -29.01 12.80 15.11
C TRP A 119 -28.91 11.75 13.99
N SER A 120 -29.74 11.91 12.95
CA SER A 120 -29.63 11.15 11.71
C SER A 120 -29.91 12.05 10.52
N ALA A 121 -28.97 12.10 9.58
CA ALA A 121 -29.03 12.95 8.37
C ALA A 121 -30.14 12.59 7.35
N GLY A 122 -31.13 11.78 7.75
CA GLY A 122 -32.21 11.34 6.88
C GLY A 122 -32.58 9.88 7.15
N LYS A 123 -33.74 9.66 7.77
CA LYS A 123 -34.31 8.34 8.05
C LYS A 123 -35.08 7.69 6.87
N LYS A 124 -35.06 8.21 5.64
CA LYS A 124 -35.94 7.69 4.56
C LYS A 124 -35.20 7.34 3.26
N ARG A 125 -35.43 6.12 2.75
CA ARG A 125 -35.10 5.69 1.38
C ARG A 125 -35.75 6.63 0.37
N GLY A 126 -35.01 7.02 -0.67
CA GLY A 126 -35.46 7.87 -1.78
C GLY A 126 -34.54 9.08 -2.03
N ARG A 127 -34.44 9.53 -3.29
CA ARG A 127 -33.68 10.73 -3.68
C ARG A 127 -34.29 11.96 -2.98
N PRO A 128 -33.58 12.66 -2.09
CA PRO A 128 -34.16 13.82 -1.40
C PRO A 128 -34.40 14.97 -2.37
N SER A 129 -35.48 15.72 -2.16
CA SER A 129 -35.71 17.00 -2.85
C SER A 129 -34.54 17.97 -2.62
N ARG A 130 -34.26 18.84 -3.60
CA ARG A 130 -33.17 19.84 -3.57
C ARG A 130 -33.25 20.73 -2.32
N THR A 131 -34.45 21.07 -1.87
CA THR A 131 -34.70 21.86 -0.65
C THR A 131 -34.31 21.09 0.62
N ARG A 132 -34.58 19.79 0.65
CA ARG A 132 -34.21 18.90 1.76
C ARG A 132 -32.71 18.63 1.79
N GLN A 133 -32.04 18.57 0.64
CA GLN A 133 -30.57 18.50 0.59
C GLN A 133 -29.95 19.78 1.17
N LYS A 134 -30.46 20.95 0.81
CA LYS A 134 -29.99 22.23 1.37
C LYS A 134 -30.20 22.33 2.87
N SER A 135 -31.36 21.91 3.39
CA SER A 135 -31.61 21.95 4.84
C SER A 135 -30.72 20.96 5.61
N VAL A 136 -30.50 19.76 5.07
CA VAL A 136 -29.56 18.79 5.65
C VAL A 136 -28.13 19.35 5.63
N GLN A 137 -27.70 19.97 4.53
CA GLN A 137 -26.36 20.58 4.44
C GLN A 137 -26.20 21.73 5.44
N ALA A 138 -27.18 22.64 5.53
CA ALA A 138 -27.14 23.73 6.51
C ALA A 138 -27.13 23.22 7.97
N HIS A 139 -27.80 22.10 8.26
CA HIS A 139 -27.73 21.46 9.57
C HIS A 139 -26.35 20.82 9.84
N MET A 140 -25.67 20.34 8.80
CA MET A 140 -24.30 19.81 8.92
C MET A 140 -23.33 20.93 9.23
N ASP A 141 -23.45 22.05 8.51
CA ASP A 141 -22.54 23.20 8.66
C ASP A 141 -22.71 23.89 10.02
N LYS A 142 -23.85 23.70 10.70
CA LYS A 142 -24.07 24.11 12.09
C LYS A 142 -23.60 23.10 13.13
N GLY A 143 -23.38 21.84 12.74
CA GLY A 143 -23.00 20.76 13.64
C GLY A 143 -21.52 20.73 14.01
N TYR A 144 -20.69 21.52 13.32
CA TYR A 144 -19.27 21.63 13.61
C TYR A 144 -18.71 23.04 13.39
N ARG A 145 -17.58 23.30 14.02
CA ARG A 145 -16.73 24.47 13.82
C ARG A 145 -15.43 24.02 13.16
N LEU A 146 -14.93 24.78 12.18
CA LEU A 146 -13.59 24.56 11.64
C LEU A 146 -12.54 25.01 12.66
N VAL A 147 -11.58 24.14 12.92
CA VAL A 147 -10.51 24.34 13.90
C VAL A 147 -9.16 23.88 13.34
N HIS A 148 -8.10 24.43 13.89
CA HIS A 148 -6.78 23.83 13.76
C HIS A 148 -6.72 22.63 14.70
N CYS A 149 -6.18 21.51 14.24
CA CYS A 149 -6.07 20.32 15.07
C CYS A 149 -4.75 19.58 14.88
N GLN A 150 -4.37 18.87 15.93
CA GLN A 150 -3.23 17.95 15.93
C GLN A 150 -3.69 16.57 16.40
N ARG A 151 -2.81 15.60 16.25
CA ARG A 151 -3.02 14.23 16.74
C ARG A 151 -1.67 13.72 17.24
N LEU A 152 -1.69 13.12 18.43
CA LEU A 152 -0.49 12.53 19.02
C LEU A 152 -0.12 11.25 18.27
N PHE A 153 -1.01 10.26 18.23
CA PHE A 153 -0.70 8.93 17.67
C PHE A 153 -1.33 8.69 16.29
N SER A 154 -0.62 8.00 15.40
CA SER A 154 -1.10 7.75 14.04
C SER A 154 -2.24 6.73 13.95
N SER A 155 -2.33 5.80 14.91
CA SER A 155 -3.33 4.73 14.97
C SER A 155 -3.59 4.25 16.40
N ARG A 156 -4.68 3.50 16.61
CA ARG A 156 -5.08 2.87 17.88
C ARG A 156 -5.44 3.87 18.99
N HIS A 157 -5.30 3.47 20.26
CA HIS A 157 -5.63 4.30 21.41
C HIS A 157 -4.75 5.58 21.43
N GLY A 158 -5.38 6.73 21.69
CA GLY A 158 -4.71 8.03 21.61
C GLY A 158 -4.64 8.66 20.20
N SER A 159 -5.19 8.01 19.17
CA SER A 159 -5.21 8.56 17.80
C SER A 159 -6.30 9.62 17.56
N GLN A 160 -6.79 10.25 18.62
CA GLN A 160 -7.84 11.25 18.54
C GLN A 160 -7.25 12.60 18.14
N TYR A 161 -7.99 13.36 17.34
CA TYR A 161 -7.64 14.74 17.04
C TYR A 161 -8.11 15.64 18.18
N PHE A 162 -7.31 16.63 18.52
CA PHE A 162 -7.65 17.66 19.48
C PHE A 162 -7.43 19.04 18.87
N GLU A 163 -8.23 20.00 19.28
CA GLU A 163 -8.14 21.38 18.84
C GLU A 163 -6.83 22.01 19.34
N VAL A 164 -6.19 22.85 18.51
CA VAL A 164 -5.03 23.66 18.89
C VAL A 164 -5.21 25.11 18.44
N GLN A 165 -4.43 26.02 19.03
CA GLN A 165 -4.41 27.42 18.60
C GLN A 165 -3.86 27.55 17.18
N ALA A 166 -4.25 28.62 16.49
CA ALA A 166 -3.62 28.97 15.22
C ALA A 166 -2.11 29.21 15.45
N PRO A 167 -1.22 28.62 14.64
CA PRO A 167 0.22 28.87 14.77
C PRO A 167 0.50 30.36 14.51
N SER A 168 1.30 30.98 15.38
CA SER A 168 1.82 32.34 15.19
C SER A 168 2.68 32.40 13.92
N GLN A 169 2.60 33.49 13.15
CA GLN A 169 3.33 33.68 11.89
C GLN A 169 4.84 33.92 12.07
N ASP A 170 5.33 33.91 13.31
CA ASP A 170 6.71 34.24 13.64
C ASP A 170 7.61 32.99 13.48
N GLY A 171 8.10 32.78 12.25
CA GLY A 171 9.43 32.24 11.88
C GLY A 171 9.90 30.85 12.33
N GLU A 172 9.32 30.22 13.35
CA GLU A 172 9.79 28.94 13.92
C GLU A 172 8.60 28.12 14.48
N GLY A 173 7.49 28.13 13.74
CA GLY A 173 6.24 27.44 14.08
C GLY A 173 6.14 26.00 13.54
N PRO A 174 5.18 25.20 14.04
CA PRO A 174 4.93 23.85 13.53
C PRO A 174 4.59 23.84 12.04
N GLU A 175 4.98 22.78 11.34
CA GLU A 175 4.62 22.59 9.93
C GLU A 175 3.09 22.56 9.77
N ILE A 176 2.56 23.58 9.11
CA ILE A 176 1.17 23.64 8.69
C ILE A 176 1.02 22.73 7.49
N VAL A 177 0.25 21.65 7.62
CA VAL A 177 -0.06 20.78 6.51
C VAL A 177 -1.11 21.48 5.64
N PRO A 178 -0.80 21.83 4.38
CA PRO A 178 -1.76 22.48 3.50
C PRO A 178 -2.97 21.56 3.30
N VAL A 179 -4.17 22.11 3.51
CA VAL A 179 -5.45 21.40 3.34
C VAL A 179 -5.82 21.24 1.87
N ASP A 180 -5.16 21.96 0.96
CA ASP A 180 -5.42 21.79 -0.46
C ASP A 180 -4.86 20.46 -0.95
N GLY A 181 -5.78 19.51 -1.16
CA GLY A 181 -5.47 18.18 -1.66
C GLY A 181 -4.63 18.24 -2.94
N ALA A 182 -4.76 19.28 -3.77
CA ALA A 182 -3.93 19.43 -4.96
C ALA A 182 -2.43 19.57 -4.64
N ALA A 183 -2.05 20.31 -3.59
CA ALA A 183 -0.65 20.50 -3.21
C ALA A 183 -0.07 19.29 -2.45
N ALA A 184 -0.89 18.62 -1.64
CA ALA A 184 -0.52 17.36 -0.97
C ALA A 184 -0.38 16.20 -1.98
N TRP A 185 -1.29 16.09 -2.95
CA TRP A 185 -1.18 15.18 -4.09
C TRP A 185 -0.08 15.59 -5.07
N ALA A 186 0.26 16.88 -5.18
CA ALA A 186 1.41 17.32 -5.97
C ALA A 186 2.73 16.95 -5.29
N ARG A 187 2.86 17.06 -3.97
CA ARG A 187 4.08 16.62 -3.25
C ARG A 187 4.19 15.10 -3.17
N VAL A 188 3.09 14.39 -2.89
CA VAL A 188 3.05 12.92 -2.97
C VAL A 188 3.24 12.46 -4.40
N GLY A 189 2.67 13.18 -5.38
CA GLY A 189 2.82 12.94 -6.80
C GLY A 189 4.22 13.28 -7.31
N GLU A 190 4.91 14.28 -6.78
CA GLU A 190 6.31 14.60 -7.06
C GLU A 190 7.23 13.59 -6.40
N GLN A 191 6.99 13.19 -5.15
CA GLN A 191 7.75 12.13 -4.49
C GLN A 191 7.52 10.77 -5.15
N MET A 192 6.30 10.48 -5.57
CA MET A 192 5.99 9.31 -6.37
C MET A 192 6.58 9.45 -7.76
N ALA A 193 6.44 10.56 -8.47
CA ALA A 193 7.05 10.76 -9.78
C ALA A 193 8.58 10.73 -9.72
N LYS A 194 9.17 11.16 -8.61
CA LYS A 194 10.61 11.07 -8.37
C LYS A 194 11.04 9.66 -7.98
N ALA A 195 10.26 8.94 -7.17
CA ALA A 195 10.47 7.52 -6.89
C ALA A 195 10.23 6.65 -8.13
N TRP A 196 9.22 6.96 -8.95
CA TRP A 196 8.95 6.35 -10.24
C TRP A 196 10.03 6.72 -11.24
N ALA A 197 10.48 7.96 -11.32
CA ALA A 197 11.61 8.37 -12.16
C ALA A 197 12.93 7.74 -11.70
N ASP A 198 13.12 7.50 -10.40
CA ASP A 198 14.28 6.79 -9.85
C ASP A 198 14.16 5.28 -10.10
N ILE A 199 12.96 4.69 -10.00
CA ILE A 199 12.66 3.31 -10.41
C ILE A 199 12.83 3.15 -11.91
N GLU A 200 12.45 4.14 -12.71
CA GLU A 200 12.50 4.14 -14.18
C GLU A 200 13.92 4.40 -14.67
N LYS A 201 14.68 5.29 -14.02
CA LYS A 201 16.13 5.41 -14.19
C LYS A 201 16.86 4.13 -13.79
N ARG A 202 16.45 3.46 -12.69
CA ARG A 202 16.98 2.15 -12.30
C ARG A 202 16.52 1.05 -13.26
N ALA A 203 15.34 1.13 -13.85
CA ALA A 203 14.85 0.24 -14.89
C ALA A 203 15.60 0.43 -16.22
N GLN A 204 16.36 1.51 -16.36
CA GLN A 204 17.24 1.81 -17.50
C GLN A 204 18.70 1.41 -17.27
N THR A 205 19.06 0.80 -16.13
CA THR A 205 20.43 0.35 -15.87
C THR A 205 20.60 -1.16 -16.00
N THR A 206 21.81 -1.58 -16.38
CA THR A 206 22.23 -2.98 -16.34
C THR A 206 22.07 -3.58 -14.94
N ILE A 207 21.59 -4.84 -14.84
CA ILE A 207 21.45 -5.55 -13.56
C ILE A 207 22.82 -5.81 -12.93
N GLN A 208 23.03 -5.29 -11.71
CA GLN A 208 24.28 -5.43 -10.96
C GLN A 208 24.23 -6.61 -9.96
N GLU A 209 25.40 -7.15 -9.62
CA GLU A 209 25.54 -8.15 -8.57
C GLU A 209 25.24 -7.53 -7.18
N GLY A 210 24.34 -8.16 -6.41
CA GLY A 210 23.99 -7.70 -5.06
C GLY A 210 22.80 -6.72 -4.99
N GLU A 211 22.20 -6.35 -6.12
CA GLU A 211 21.00 -5.52 -6.17
C GLU A 211 19.77 -6.33 -5.68
N ARG A 212 19.49 -6.25 -4.37
CA ARG A 212 18.38 -6.95 -3.71
C ARG A 212 17.34 -5.95 -3.22
N ASP A 213 16.24 -5.79 -3.95
CA ASP A 213 15.12 -4.97 -3.50
C ASP A 213 14.21 -5.72 -2.50
N GLU A 214 14.23 -7.05 -2.52
CA GLU A 214 13.49 -7.90 -1.57
C GLU A 214 14.29 -9.16 -1.19
N VAL A 215 14.26 -9.53 0.11
CA VAL A 215 14.80 -10.80 0.59
C VAL A 215 13.74 -11.87 0.38
N ASN A 216 13.71 -12.50 -0.79
CA ASN A 216 12.81 -13.60 -1.11
C ASN A 216 13.56 -14.95 -1.19
N PRO A 217 13.34 -15.89 -0.25
CA PRO A 217 13.99 -17.22 -0.26
C PRO A 217 13.76 -18.02 -1.55
N TRP A 218 12.68 -17.74 -2.28
CA TRP A 218 12.42 -18.36 -3.58
C TRP A 218 13.37 -17.85 -4.67
N LEU A 219 13.72 -16.55 -4.67
CA LEU A 219 14.69 -15.98 -5.61
C LEU A 219 16.09 -16.54 -5.38
N GLU A 220 16.46 -16.77 -4.12
CA GLU A 220 17.72 -17.45 -3.77
C GLU A 220 17.76 -18.88 -4.28
N ARG A 221 16.64 -19.61 -4.22
CA ARG A 221 16.57 -20.99 -4.72
C ARG A 221 16.63 -21.09 -6.24
N THR A 222 15.99 -20.14 -6.92
CA THR A 222 15.80 -20.16 -8.38
C THR A 222 16.94 -19.48 -9.14
N GLN A 223 17.85 -18.80 -8.44
CA GLN A 223 19.08 -18.22 -9.00
C GLN A 223 18.81 -17.22 -10.15
N TRP A 224 17.64 -16.57 -10.16
CA TRP A 224 17.29 -15.57 -11.18
C TRP A 224 18.22 -14.36 -11.18
N LEU A 225 18.67 -13.90 -10.01
CA LEU A 225 19.56 -12.75 -9.94
C LEU A 225 20.91 -13.06 -10.62
N PRO A 226 21.68 -14.10 -10.23
CA PRO A 226 22.87 -14.52 -10.96
C PRO A 226 22.63 -14.78 -12.46
N TYR A 227 21.45 -15.30 -12.81
CA TYR A 227 21.09 -15.60 -14.19
C TYR A 227 20.91 -14.35 -15.07
N LEU A 228 20.47 -13.23 -14.48
CA LEU A 228 20.16 -11.98 -15.20
C LEU A 228 21.24 -10.90 -15.06
N VAL A 229 22.28 -11.11 -14.23
CA VAL A 229 23.38 -10.14 -14.05
C VAL A 229 24.04 -9.78 -15.38
N GLY A 230 24.26 -8.48 -15.57
CA GLY A 230 24.89 -7.95 -16.79
C GLY A 230 23.99 -7.94 -18.01
N MET A 231 22.66 -8.03 -17.83
CA MET A 231 21.64 -7.80 -18.87
C MET A 231 21.00 -6.43 -18.68
N GLU A 232 20.57 -5.84 -19.79
CA GLU A 232 19.88 -4.56 -19.79
C GLU A 232 18.41 -4.74 -19.40
N ARG A 233 17.99 -4.01 -18.37
CA ARG A 233 16.62 -4.05 -17.87
C ARG A 233 15.56 -3.64 -18.89
N PRO A 234 15.77 -2.63 -19.76
CA PRO A 234 14.80 -2.27 -20.79
C PRO A 234 14.48 -3.45 -21.73
N ASP A 235 15.50 -4.19 -22.14
CA ASP A 235 15.33 -5.34 -23.04
C ASP A 235 14.54 -6.47 -22.34
N LEU A 236 14.81 -6.72 -21.06
CA LEU A 236 14.09 -7.69 -20.25
C LEU A 236 12.62 -7.30 -20.03
N LEU A 237 12.34 -6.01 -19.81
CA LEU A 237 10.98 -5.50 -19.65
C LEU A 237 10.20 -5.59 -20.97
N ALA A 238 10.81 -5.21 -22.10
CA ALA A 238 10.22 -5.39 -23.42
C ALA A 238 9.87 -6.87 -23.69
N CYS A 239 10.66 -7.81 -23.18
CA CYS A 239 10.38 -9.24 -23.33
C CYS A 239 9.13 -9.73 -22.58
N ILE A 240 8.63 -9.00 -21.59
CA ILE A 240 7.46 -9.42 -20.80
C ILE A 240 6.19 -8.63 -21.13
N GLU A 241 6.29 -7.64 -22.01
CA GLU A 241 5.14 -6.84 -22.44
C GLU A 241 4.10 -7.67 -23.18
N GLU A 242 2.87 -7.18 -23.20
CA GLU A 242 1.79 -7.80 -23.95
C GLU A 242 2.10 -7.76 -25.46
N PRO A 243 1.95 -8.87 -26.19
CA PRO A 243 2.28 -8.92 -27.61
C PRO A 243 1.31 -8.11 -28.45
N VAL A 244 1.86 -7.51 -29.51
CA VAL A 244 1.09 -6.75 -30.48
C VAL A 244 0.39 -7.74 -31.41
N ALA A 245 -0.89 -8.01 -31.14
CA ALA A 245 -1.72 -8.90 -31.95
C ALA A 245 -2.04 -8.29 -33.33
N GLU A 246 -2.37 -7.00 -33.35
CA GLU A 246 -2.60 -6.21 -34.55
C GLU A 246 -1.80 -4.90 -34.42
N PRO A 247 -0.81 -4.65 -35.29
CA PRO A 247 0.00 -3.43 -35.21
C PRO A 247 -0.85 -2.24 -35.64
N ASP A 248 -0.79 -1.17 -34.83
CA ASP A 248 -1.37 0.12 -35.21
C ASP A 248 -0.61 0.64 -36.43
N ALA A 249 -1.32 0.99 -37.51
CA ALA A 249 -0.73 1.51 -38.75
C ALA A 249 0.07 2.82 -38.55
N ARG A 250 -0.05 3.44 -37.37
CA ARG A 250 0.67 4.66 -36.96
C ARG A 250 1.95 4.38 -36.16
N GLN A 251 2.22 3.13 -35.80
CA GLN A 251 3.36 2.75 -34.95
C GLN A 251 4.23 1.74 -35.71
N GLU A 252 5.56 1.87 -35.63
CA GLU A 252 6.52 0.92 -36.23
C GLU A 252 6.63 -0.37 -35.40
N GLN A 253 5.50 -1.03 -35.13
CA GLN A 253 5.45 -2.28 -34.39
C GLN A 253 5.25 -3.45 -35.34
N GLN A 254 6.01 -4.52 -35.13
CA GLN A 254 5.85 -5.76 -35.86
C GLN A 254 4.78 -6.63 -35.19
N ALA A 255 3.88 -7.23 -35.98
CA ALA A 255 2.90 -8.17 -35.46
C ALA A 255 3.61 -9.40 -34.87
N GLU A 256 3.17 -9.84 -33.69
CA GLU A 256 3.68 -11.03 -33.00
C GLU A 256 2.58 -12.09 -32.86
N PRO A 257 2.15 -12.76 -33.96
CA PRO A 257 0.98 -13.63 -33.95
C PRO A 257 1.15 -14.87 -33.07
N VAL A 258 2.38 -15.41 -32.95
CA VAL A 258 2.65 -16.59 -32.12
C VAL A 258 2.60 -16.23 -30.64
N GLU A 259 3.22 -15.12 -30.25
CA GLU A 259 3.18 -14.61 -28.88
C GLU A 259 1.75 -14.24 -28.49
N ALA A 260 1.00 -13.59 -29.37
CA ALA A 260 -0.42 -13.27 -29.16
C ALA A 260 -1.25 -14.54 -28.94
N ALA A 261 -0.97 -15.62 -29.68
CA ALA A 261 -1.63 -16.91 -29.46
C ALA A 261 -1.26 -17.52 -28.10
N ILE A 262 0.02 -17.50 -27.70
CA ILE A 262 0.46 -17.99 -26.37
C ILE A 262 -0.20 -17.17 -25.26
N TRP A 263 -0.24 -15.84 -25.41
CA TRP A 263 -0.84 -14.91 -24.47
C TRP A 263 -2.34 -15.18 -24.27
N ALA A 264 -3.07 -15.32 -25.38
CA ALA A 264 -4.49 -15.64 -25.38
C ALA A 264 -4.78 -17.04 -24.83
N ALA A 265 -3.95 -18.03 -25.16
CA ALA A 265 -4.11 -19.40 -24.67
C ALA A 265 -3.99 -19.47 -23.14
N MET A 266 -3.09 -18.71 -22.53
CA MET A 266 -2.97 -18.65 -21.07
C MET A 266 -4.16 -17.96 -20.40
N ASP A 267 -4.71 -16.91 -21.01
CA ASP A 267 -5.97 -16.31 -20.54
C ASP A 267 -7.12 -17.33 -20.60
N GLY A 268 -7.23 -18.06 -21.72
CA GLY A 268 -8.19 -19.14 -21.89
C GLY A 268 -8.04 -20.25 -20.84
N LEU A 269 -6.81 -20.72 -20.63
CA LEU A 269 -6.48 -21.74 -19.63
C LEU A 269 -6.84 -21.30 -18.22
N ALA A 270 -6.50 -20.06 -17.85
CA ALA A 270 -6.83 -19.51 -16.56
C ALA A 270 -8.36 -19.48 -16.35
N ARG A 271 -9.12 -18.95 -17.30
CA ARG A 271 -10.60 -18.93 -17.23
C ARG A 271 -11.19 -20.34 -17.14
N PHE A 272 -10.70 -21.26 -17.97
CA PHE A 272 -11.17 -22.64 -17.98
C PHE A 272 -10.87 -23.36 -16.66
N SER A 273 -9.68 -23.16 -16.08
CA SER A 273 -9.30 -23.74 -14.80
C SER A 273 -10.22 -23.25 -13.68
N GLN A 274 -10.53 -21.96 -13.64
CA GLN A 274 -11.38 -21.35 -12.61
C GLN A 274 -12.84 -21.80 -12.74
N ALA A 275 -13.38 -21.84 -13.95
CA ALA A 275 -14.71 -22.41 -14.20
C ALA A 275 -14.79 -23.88 -13.80
N SER A 276 -13.75 -24.67 -14.10
CA SER A 276 -13.68 -26.09 -13.72
C SER A 276 -13.60 -26.27 -12.19
N ILE A 277 -12.87 -25.40 -11.48
CA ILE A 277 -12.87 -25.41 -10.01
C ILE A 277 -14.26 -25.13 -9.47
N ILE A 278 -15.04 -24.22 -10.07
CA ILE A 278 -16.41 -23.94 -9.60
C ILE A 278 -17.34 -25.14 -9.88
N ASP A 279 -17.37 -25.60 -11.13
CA ASP A 279 -18.47 -26.43 -11.63
C ASP A 279 -18.19 -27.94 -11.65
N ARG A 280 -16.92 -28.36 -11.68
CA ARG A 280 -16.54 -29.74 -12.07
C ARG A 280 -15.64 -30.48 -11.08
N ILE A 281 -14.89 -29.77 -10.25
CA ILE A 281 -13.86 -30.38 -9.40
C ILE A 281 -14.37 -30.56 -7.97
N GLY A 282 -14.36 -31.79 -7.45
CA GLY A 282 -14.75 -32.10 -6.07
C GLY A 282 -13.78 -31.54 -5.00
N VAL A 283 -14.26 -31.39 -3.76
CA VAL A 283 -13.52 -30.72 -2.68
C VAL A 283 -12.16 -31.37 -2.37
N PHE A 284 -12.05 -32.70 -2.50
CA PHE A 284 -10.81 -33.44 -2.24
C PHE A 284 -9.71 -33.11 -3.24
N ILE A 285 -10.04 -32.99 -4.53
CA ILE A 285 -9.07 -32.58 -5.56
C ILE A 285 -8.60 -31.14 -5.33
N ARG A 286 -9.50 -30.26 -4.85
CA ARG A 286 -9.13 -28.87 -4.50
C ARG A 286 -8.24 -28.79 -3.26
N LEU A 287 -8.37 -29.72 -2.32
CA LEU A 287 -7.47 -29.83 -1.17
C LEU A 287 -6.10 -30.36 -1.59
N GLU A 288 -6.08 -31.30 -2.54
CA GLU A 288 -4.84 -31.86 -3.08
C GLU A 288 -4.06 -30.83 -3.92
N ALA A 289 -4.75 -30.02 -4.73
CA ALA A 289 -4.12 -29.03 -5.62
C ALA A 289 -3.29 -27.94 -4.89
N ILE A 290 -3.56 -27.68 -3.60
CA ILE A 290 -2.85 -26.67 -2.79
C ILE A 290 -1.82 -27.29 -1.82
N ARG A 291 -1.68 -28.62 -1.86
CA ARG A 291 -0.70 -29.33 -1.06
C ARG A 291 0.68 -29.12 -1.71
N THR A 292 1.56 -28.40 -1.02
CA THR A 292 2.93 -28.16 -1.52
C THR A 292 3.90 -29.26 -1.08
N GLU A 293 3.55 -30.03 -0.05
CA GLU A 293 4.37 -31.11 0.51
C GLU A 293 3.50 -32.33 0.84
N MET A 294 3.98 -33.54 0.58
CA MET A 294 3.20 -34.78 0.69
C MET A 294 2.59 -35.01 2.09
N HIS A 295 3.26 -34.55 3.15
CA HIS A 295 2.82 -34.73 4.53
C HIS A 295 2.01 -33.54 5.07
N GLN A 296 1.81 -32.48 4.27
CA GLN A 296 1.05 -31.31 4.66
C GLN A 296 -0.46 -31.59 4.56
N THR A 297 -1.17 -31.49 5.69
CA THR A 297 -2.63 -31.52 5.69
C THR A 297 -3.18 -30.12 5.46
N ARG A 298 -3.96 -29.95 4.39
CA ARG A 298 -4.69 -28.71 4.09
C ARG A 298 -6.15 -28.86 4.52
N PHE A 299 -6.68 -27.83 5.19
CA PHE A 299 -8.06 -27.83 5.69
C PHE A 299 -8.99 -26.89 4.92
N GLN A 300 -8.44 -26.05 4.04
CA GLN A 300 -9.18 -25.11 3.22
C GLN A 300 -8.96 -25.47 1.75
N PRO A 301 -9.98 -25.84 0.97
CA PRO A 301 -9.80 -26.20 -0.43
C PRO A 301 -9.43 -24.99 -1.28
N LEU A 302 -8.75 -25.23 -2.41
CA LEU A 302 -8.52 -24.21 -3.44
C LEU A 302 -9.81 -23.46 -3.74
N GLN A 303 -9.80 -22.15 -3.48
CA GLN A 303 -10.93 -21.27 -3.79
C GLN A 303 -10.75 -20.72 -5.21
N PRO A 304 -11.79 -20.77 -6.04
CA PRO A 304 -11.76 -20.10 -7.32
C PRO A 304 -11.78 -18.58 -7.14
N TYR A 305 -11.15 -17.86 -8.05
CA TYR A 305 -11.32 -16.42 -8.16
C TYR A 305 -12.77 -16.14 -8.58
N MET A 306 -13.49 -15.40 -7.75
CA MET A 306 -14.92 -15.14 -7.98
C MET A 306 -15.16 -14.05 -9.04
N ASP A 307 -14.19 -13.16 -9.26
CA ASP A 307 -14.33 -12.03 -10.17
C ASP A 307 -13.35 -12.09 -11.36
N LYS A 308 -13.81 -11.58 -12.51
CA LYS A 308 -13.05 -11.60 -13.78
C LYS A 308 -11.76 -10.79 -13.70
N ASN A 309 -11.72 -9.74 -12.88
CA ASN A 309 -10.55 -8.88 -12.76
C ASN A 309 -9.44 -9.56 -11.96
N ALA A 310 -9.79 -10.34 -10.92
CA ALA A 310 -8.85 -11.16 -10.18
C ALA A 310 -8.23 -12.24 -11.07
N ILE A 311 -9.02 -12.88 -11.95
CA ILE A 311 -8.48 -13.85 -12.92
C ILE A 311 -7.40 -13.18 -13.78
N VAL A 312 -7.70 -12.03 -14.40
CA VAL A 312 -6.72 -11.32 -15.24
C VAL A 312 -5.47 -10.94 -14.44
N LYS A 313 -5.65 -10.39 -13.23
CA LYS A 313 -4.54 -10.00 -12.34
C LYS A 313 -3.62 -11.18 -12.01
N HIS A 314 -4.18 -12.36 -11.77
CA HIS A 314 -3.41 -13.56 -11.42
C HIS A 314 -2.88 -14.33 -12.64
N THR A 315 -3.43 -14.11 -13.83
CA THR A 315 -2.91 -14.63 -15.11
C THR A 315 -1.70 -13.83 -15.60
N ARG A 316 -1.67 -12.51 -15.38
CA ARG A 316 -0.64 -11.62 -15.93
C ARG A 316 0.80 -12.07 -15.67
N PRO A 317 1.21 -12.51 -14.46
CA PRO A 317 2.58 -12.98 -14.22
C PRO A 317 2.95 -14.21 -15.07
N TRP A 318 1.99 -15.10 -15.33
CA TRP A 318 2.22 -16.28 -16.18
C TRP A 318 2.36 -15.92 -17.65
N GLN A 319 1.55 -14.99 -18.13
CA GLN A 319 1.68 -14.44 -19.48
C GLN A 319 3.04 -13.77 -19.68
N GLN A 320 3.45 -12.91 -18.74
CA GLN A 320 4.77 -12.26 -18.73
C GLN A 320 5.91 -13.28 -18.76
N MET A 321 5.84 -14.32 -17.94
CA MET A 321 6.83 -15.40 -17.92
C MET A 321 6.93 -16.14 -19.27
N LEU A 322 5.81 -16.38 -19.93
CA LEU A 322 5.80 -17.06 -21.22
C LEU A 322 6.28 -16.16 -22.37
N MET A 323 5.97 -14.86 -22.32
CA MET A 323 6.53 -13.88 -23.27
C MET A 323 8.04 -13.79 -23.13
N PHE A 324 8.54 -13.77 -21.89
CA PHE A 324 9.97 -13.80 -21.62
C PHE A 324 10.64 -14.97 -22.34
N PHE A 325 10.11 -16.19 -22.18
CA PHE A 325 10.66 -17.35 -22.87
C PHE A 325 10.50 -17.27 -24.39
N ALA A 326 9.32 -16.95 -24.90
CA ALA A 326 9.06 -16.87 -26.34
C ALA A 326 9.99 -15.87 -27.05
N ARG A 327 10.11 -14.66 -26.50
CA ARG A 327 10.91 -13.58 -27.10
C ARG A 327 12.41 -13.80 -26.92
N THR A 328 12.87 -14.39 -25.82
CA THR A 328 14.31 -14.70 -25.64
C THR A 328 14.78 -15.87 -26.50
N GLN A 329 13.88 -16.74 -26.98
CA GLN A 329 14.21 -17.82 -27.94
C GLN A 329 14.35 -17.32 -29.40
N LYS A 330 13.78 -16.16 -29.74
CA LYS A 330 13.93 -15.58 -31.08
C LYS A 330 15.35 -15.05 -31.29
N GLU A 331 15.74 -14.88 -32.54
CA GLU A 331 16.94 -14.12 -32.86
C GLU A 331 16.74 -12.66 -32.45
N HIS A 332 17.67 -12.13 -31.68
CA HIS A 332 17.70 -10.73 -31.25
C HIS A 332 19.16 -10.27 -31.13
N GLY A 333 19.36 -8.95 -31.16
CA GLY A 333 20.70 -8.33 -31.18
C GLY A 333 21.28 -8.00 -29.80
N TRP A 334 20.57 -8.31 -28.72
CA TRP A 334 20.95 -7.92 -27.36
C TRP A 334 21.41 -9.13 -26.54
N LYS A 335 22.08 -8.87 -25.41
CA LYS A 335 22.61 -9.93 -24.54
C LYS A 335 21.49 -10.51 -23.70
N SER A 336 20.86 -11.58 -24.18
CA SER A 336 19.80 -12.27 -23.46
C SER A 336 20.28 -13.55 -22.75
N PRO A 337 19.48 -14.09 -21.81
CA PRO A 337 19.78 -15.36 -21.18
C PRO A 337 19.75 -16.53 -22.18
N LYS A 338 20.78 -17.39 -22.13
CA LYS A 338 20.83 -18.63 -22.92
C LYS A 338 19.96 -19.70 -22.29
N TYR A 339 18.66 -19.63 -22.55
CA TYR A 339 17.75 -20.74 -22.30
C TYR A 339 17.53 -21.50 -23.61
N ARG A 340 17.45 -22.83 -23.56
CA ARG A 340 17.01 -23.65 -24.68
C ARG A 340 16.01 -24.66 -24.15
N LEU A 341 14.74 -24.47 -24.50
CA LEU A 341 13.73 -25.50 -24.28
C LEU A 341 14.16 -26.76 -25.04
N ARG A 342 14.20 -27.91 -24.37
CA ARG A 342 14.48 -29.18 -25.07
C ARG A 342 13.32 -29.48 -26.03
N ASN A 343 13.54 -30.21 -27.12
CA ASN A 343 12.49 -30.53 -28.11
C ASN A 343 11.19 -31.09 -27.48
N ASN A 344 11.29 -31.85 -26.38
CA ASN A 344 10.15 -32.39 -25.66
C ASN A 344 9.34 -31.34 -24.85
N GLN A 345 9.90 -30.16 -24.60
CA GLN A 345 9.27 -29.01 -23.95
C GLN A 345 8.71 -27.99 -24.96
N PHE A 346 9.19 -28.02 -26.20
CA PHE A 346 8.73 -27.15 -27.29
C PHE A 346 7.39 -27.63 -27.89
N ASN A 347 7.27 -28.94 -28.13
CA ASN A 347 6.07 -29.57 -28.70
C ASN A 347 4.74 -29.31 -27.94
N PRO A 348 4.68 -29.31 -26.59
CA PRO A 348 3.43 -29.03 -25.88
C PRO A 348 2.98 -27.56 -25.95
N VAL A 349 3.88 -26.61 -26.27
CA VAL A 349 3.51 -25.18 -26.43
C VAL A 349 2.89 -24.92 -27.80
N THR A 350 3.30 -25.66 -28.83
CA THR A 350 2.70 -25.61 -30.17
C THR A 350 1.45 -26.47 -30.33
N LEU A 351 1.18 -27.42 -29.42
CA LEU A 351 0.00 -28.32 -29.48
C LEU A 351 -1.28 -27.75 -28.86
N LEU A 352 -1.39 -26.42 -28.71
CA LEU A 352 -2.65 -25.73 -28.41
C LEU A 352 -3.45 -25.45 -29.69
N ASP A 353 -3.50 -26.42 -30.60
CA ASP A 353 -4.43 -26.44 -31.72
C ASP A 353 -5.71 -27.19 -31.28
N PRO A 354 -6.87 -26.54 -31.14
CA PRO A 354 -8.07 -27.17 -30.57
C PRO A 354 -8.68 -28.31 -31.41
N LEU A 355 -8.12 -28.62 -32.59
CA LEU A 355 -8.78 -29.46 -33.59
C LEU A 355 -8.24 -30.90 -33.73
N THR A 356 -7.27 -31.34 -32.93
CA THR A 356 -6.73 -32.72 -33.03
C THR A 356 -7.26 -33.73 -32.00
N TYR A 357 -8.11 -33.32 -31.04
CA TYR A 357 -8.67 -34.23 -30.02
C TYR A 357 -10.13 -34.65 -30.25
N LEU A 358 -10.61 -34.66 -31.51
CA LEU A 358 -11.93 -35.18 -31.90
C LEU A 358 -11.87 -36.30 -32.96
N GLY A 359 -10.82 -37.10 -32.96
CA GLY A 359 -10.73 -38.20 -33.92
C GLY A 359 -9.75 -39.29 -33.54
N ARG A 360 -10.11 -40.13 -32.56
CA ARG A 360 -9.79 -41.58 -32.53
C ARG A 360 -10.45 -42.23 -31.30
N ALA A 361 -11.47 -43.03 -31.62
CA ALA A 361 -12.05 -44.19 -30.93
C ALA A 361 -12.22 -44.15 -29.40
#